data_AF-A0A836BNG9-F1
#
_entry.id   AF-A0A836BNG9-F1
#
_cell.length_a   1.000
_cell.length_b   1.000
_cell.length_c   1.000
_cell.angle_alpha   90.00
_cell.angle_beta   90.00
_cell.angle_gamma   90.00
#
_symmetry.space_group_name_H-M   'P 1'
#
loop_
_entity.id
_entity.type
_entity.pdbx_description
1 polymer ?
#
loop_
_entity_poly.entity_id
_entity_poly.type
_entity_poly.pdbx_seq_one_letter_code
_entity_poly.pdbx_strand_id
1 'polypeptide(L)'
;MVTHDNIHIPKESWPHWTWYAIEFFLTLAIAVVIAFKSTDAIEGLSPELQNWVFYGIVTLVFFVWYIVIRGLILKKPILGNRS
;
A
#
# COMPACT_ATOMS: atom_id res chain seq x y z
N MET A 1 -43.09 12.56 27.18
CA MET A 1 -41.97 11.60 27.30
C MET A 1 -41.20 11.69 25.99
N VAL A 2 -39.95 12.15 26.02
CA VAL A 2 -39.12 12.19 24.81
C VAL A 2 -38.51 10.80 24.65
N THR A 3 -38.97 10.04 23.66
CA THR A 3 -38.32 8.81 23.22
C THR A 3 -37.08 9.19 22.44
N HIS A 4 -35.90 8.90 22.97
CA HIS A 4 -34.68 8.93 22.18
C HIS A 4 -34.69 7.70 21.27
N ASP A 5 -34.64 7.91 19.95
CA ASP A 5 -34.46 6.85 18.98
C ASP A 5 -33.08 6.21 19.20
N ASN A 6 -33.07 5.03 19.82
CA ASN A 6 -31.89 4.21 20.08
C ASN A 6 -31.58 3.31 18.87
N ILE A 7 -31.65 3.86 17.65
CA ILE A 7 -31.22 3.17 16.43
C ILE A 7 -29.72 2.87 16.58
N HIS A 8 -29.42 1.63 16.96
CA HIS A 8 -28.07 1.08 16.94
C HIS A 8 -27.68 0.88 15.48
N ILE A 9 -27.18 1.94 14.84
CA ILE A 9 -26.45 1.80 13.57
C ILE A 9 -25.21 0.99 13.93
N PRO A 10 -25.06 -0.25 13.41
CA PRO A 10 -23.90 -1.07 13.74
C PRO A 10 -22.67 -0.30 13.30
N LYS A 11 -21.90 0.16 14.27
CA LYS A 11 -20.58 0.74 14.07
C LYS A 11 -19.55 -0.35 13.81
N GLU A 12 -19.96 -1.49 13.26
CA GLU A 12 -19.06 -2.51 12.75
C GLU A 12 -18.51 -2.02 11.42
N SER A 13 -17.59 -1.07 11.58
CA SER A 13 -16.59 -0.65 10.65
C SER A 13 -15.87 -1.88 10.11
N TRP A 14 -15.92 -2.04 8.79
CA TRP A 14 -15.09 -2.94 8.00
C TRP A 14 -13.71 -3.21 8.67
N PRO A 15 -13.27 -4.49 8.83
CA PRO A 15 -12.11 -4.80 9.66
C PRO A 15 -10.87 -4.01 9.21
N HIS A 16 -10.26 -3.22 10.09
CA HIS A 16 -9.22 -2.26 9.68
C HIS A 16 -8.01 -2.92 8.99
N TRP A 17 -7.70 -4.18 9.30
CA TRP A 17 -6.60 -4.93 8.67
C TRP A 17 -6.82 -5.17 7.16
N THR A 18 -8.07 -5.26 6.72
CA THR A 18 -8.40 -5.53 5.31
C THR A 18 -8.03 -4.35 4.40
N TRP A 19 -8.07 -3.10 4.91
CA TRP A 19 -7.56 -1.94 4.18
C TRP A 19 -6.07 -2.08 3.88
N TYR A 20 -5.29 -2.58 4.84
CA TYR A 20 -3.88 -2.88 4.63
C TYR A 20 -3.65 -4.03 3.66
N ALA A 21 -4.51 -5.05 3.68
CA ALA A 21 -4.44 -6.13 2.70
C ALA A 21 -4.73 -5.63 1.28
N ILE A 22 -5.78 -4.81 1.09
CA ILE A 22 -6.12 -4.20 -0.20
C ILE A 22 -4.96 -3.33 -0.69
N GLU A 23 -4.44 -2.44 0.15
CA GLU A 23 -3.27 -1.61 -0.15
C GLU A 23 -2.05 -2.43 -0.56
N PHE A 24 -1.79 -3.53 0.16
CA PHE A 24 -0.69 -4.45 -0.15
C PHE A 24 -0.82 -5.08 -1.54
N PHE A 25 -1.99 -5.63 -1.88
CA PHE A 25 -2.18 -6.25 -3.20
C PHE A 25 -2.14 -5.24 -4.34
N LEU A 26 -2.65 -4.03 -4.14
CA LEU A 26 -2.54 -2.94 -5.12
C LEU A 26 -1.08 -2.52 -5.31
N THR A 27 -0.34 -2.35 -4.22
CA THR A 27 1.10 -2.00 -4.27
C THR A 27 1.90 -3.11 -4.95
N LEU A 28 1.59 -4.37 -4.66
CA LEU A 28 2.22 -5.53 -5.30
C LEU A 28 1.95 -5.54 -6.81
N ALA A 29 0.71 -5.34 -7.24
CA ALA A 29 0.37 -5.31 -8.66
C ALA A 29 1.14 -4.20 -9.41
N ILE A 30 1.20 -3.00 -8.83
CA ILE A 30 1.97 -1.88 -9.40
C ILE A 30 3.47 -2.20 -9.43
N ALA A 31 4.02 -2.73 -8.33
CA ALA A 31 5.43 -3.07 -8.23
C ALA A 31 5.83 -4.12 -9.28
N VAL A 32 5.01 -5.14 -9.48
CA VAL A 32 5.23 -6.19 -10.47
C VAL A 32 5.20 -5.64 -11.90
N VAL A 33 4.23 -4.77 -12.21
CA VAL A 33 4.17 -4.12 -13.54
C VAL A 33 5.39 -3.24 -13.78
N ILE A 34 5.82 -2.45 -12.79
CA ILE A 34 7.03 -1.62 -12.89
C ILE A 34 8.26 -2.50 -13.08
N ALA A 35 8.40 -3.57 -12.31
CA ALA A 35 9.52 -4.49 -12.41
C ALA A 35 9.57 -5.18 -13.78
N PHE A 36 8.45 -5.68 -14.30
CA PHE A 36 8.40 -6.26 -15.64
C PHE A 36 8.86 -5.28 -16.72
N LYS A 37 8.29 -4.07 -16.73
CA LYS A 37 8.63 -3.06 -17.75
C LYS A 37 10.08 -2.59 -17.65
N SER A 38 10.64 -2.55 -16.45
CA SER A 38 12.01 -2.09 -16.22
C SER A 38 13.03 -3.17 -16.58
N THR A 39 12.76 -4.42 -16.19
CA THR A 39 13.64 -5.56 -16.49
C THR A 39 13.68 -5.85 -17.99
N ASP A 40 12.54 -5.74 -18.69
CA ASP A 40 12.47 -5.90 -20.15
C ASP A 40 13.22 -4.80 -20.91
N ALA A 41 13.31 -3.60 -20.33
CA ALA A 41 14.05 -2.48 -20.91
C ALA A 41 15.58 -2.61 -20.78
N ILE A 42 16.09 -3.60 -20.03
CA ILE A 42 17.53 -3.79 -19.82
C ILE A 42 17.99 -5.02 -20.62
N GLU A 43 18.66 -4.77 -21.74
CA GLU A 43 19.20 -5.81 -22.60
C GLU A 43 20.51 -6.41 -22.05
N GLY A 44 20.80 -7.66 -22.41
CA GLY A 44 22.10 -8.31 -22.14
C GLY A 44 22.29 -8.83 -20.71
N LEU A 45 21.24 -8.85 -19.88
CA LEU A 45 21.31 -9.48 -18.56
C LEU A 45 21.31 -11.01 -18.68
N SER A 46 22.15 -11.67 -17.87
CA SER A 46 22.01 -13.11 -17.65
C SER A 46 20.67 -13.40 -16.95
N PRO A 47 20.07 -14.59 -17.13
CA PRO A 47 18.80 -14.93 -16.48
C PRO A 47 18.82 -14.79 -14.95
N GLU A 48 19.97 -15.09 -14.33
CA GLU A 48 20.16 -14.92 -12.90
C GLU A 48 20.11 -13.45 -12.49
N LEU A 49 20.84 -12.58 -13.19
CA LEU A 49 20.87 -11.16 -12.89
C LEU A 49 19.52 -10.50 -13.18
N GLN A 50 18.82 -10.94 -14.21
CA GLN A 50 17.46 -10.50 -14.56
C GLN A 50 16.49 -10.74 -13.40
N ASN A 51 16.55 -11.91 -12.74
CA ASN A 51 15.74 -12.22 -11.56
C ASN A 51 16.08 -11.31 -10.37
N TRP A 52 17.37 -11.10 -10.10
CA TRP A 52 17.81 -10.20 -9.03
C TRP A 52 17.33 -8.76 -9.26
N VAL A 53 17.44 -8.26 -10.48
CA VAL A 53 16.94 -6.93 -10.87
C VAL A 53 15.43 -6.85 -10.69
N PHE A 54 14.68 -7.85 -11.16
CA PHE A 54 13.23 -7.90 -11.01
C PHE A 54 12.80 -7.79 -9.54
N TYR A 55 13.32 -8.67 -8.68
CA TYR A 55 12.98 -8.65 -7.25
C TYR A 55 13.51 -7.39 -6.55
N GLY A 56 14.67 -6.89 -6.94
CA GLY A 56 15.22 -5.63 -6.43
C GLY A 56 14.30 -4.44 -6.69
N ILE A 57 13.72 -4.35 -7.89
CA ILE A 57 12.75 -3.30 -8.24
C ILE A 57 11.45 -3.46 -7.45
N VAL A 58 10.92 -4.68 -7.33
CA VAL A 58 9.73 -4.95 -6.50
C VAL A 58 9.98 -4.48 -5.06
N THR A 59 11.11 -4.87 -4.45
CA THR A 59 11.47 -4.45 -3.10
C THR A 59 11.63 -2.94 -2.97
N LEU A 60 12.24 -2.28 -3.96
CA LEU A 60 12.42 -0.83 -3.96
C LEU A 60 11.09 -0.08 -4.01
N VAL A 61 10.11 -0.54 -4.80
CA VAL A 61 8.76 0.04 -4.83
C VAL A 61 8.08 -0.09 -3.47
N PHE A 62 8.19 -1.25 -2.82
CA PHE A 62 7.65 -1.44 -1.47
C PHE A 62 8.33 -0.55 -0.43
N PHE A 63 9.65 -0.37 -0.53
CA PHE A 63 10.39 0.53 0.34
C PHE A 63 9.89 1.97 0.19
N VAL A 64 9.78 2.46 -1.05
CA VAL A 64 9.25 3.80 -1.34
C VAL A 64 7.82 3.96 -0.83
N TRP A 65 6.95 2.98 -1.07
CA TRP A 65 5.56 3.06 -0.64
C TRP A 65 5.40 3.04 0.88
N TYR A 66 5.93 2.02 1.56
CA TYR A 66 5.65 1.80 2.98
C TYR A 66 6.50 2.66 3.92
N ILE A 67 7.74 3.02 3.53
CA ILE A 67 8.64 3.78 4.39
C ILE A 67 8.58 5.27 4.06
N VAL A 68 8.62 5.64 2.78
CA VAL A 68 8.66 7.05 2.37
C VAL A 68 7.25 7.63 2.30
N ILE A 69 6.38 7.10 1.44
CA ILE A 69 5.04 7.66 1.20
C ILE A 69 4.17 7.47 2.45
N ARG A 70 4.00 6.24 2.92
CA ARG A 70 3.16 5.96 4.07
C ARG A 70 3.74 6.50 5.37
N GLY A 71 5.05 6.40 5.55
CA GLY A 71 5.73 6.90 6.76
C GLY A 71 5.76 8.42 6.88
N LEU A 72 5.92 9.17 5.78
CA LEU A 72 6.10 10.63 5.82
C LEU A 72 4.85 11.41 5.41
N ILE A 73 4.06 10.90 4.47
CA ILE A 73 2.91 11.63 3.90
C ILE A 73 1.65 11.34 4.71
N LEU A 74 1.38 10.07 5.03
CA LEU A 74 0.19 9.66 5.79
C LEU A 74 0.31 9.89 7.30
N LYS A 75 1.50 10.23 7.82
CA LYS A 75 1.68 10.75 9.19
C LYS A 75 1.45 12.26 9.32
N LYS A 76 1.25 13.01 8.23
CA LYS A 76 0.77 14.40 8.33
C LYS A 76 -0.66 14.36 8.89
N PRO A 77 -0.98 15.23 9.85
CA PRO A 77 -1.90 14.93 10.94
C PRO A 77 -3.36 14.89 10.46
N ILE A 78 -3.87 13.69 10.15
CA ILE A 78 -5.30 13.39 10.26
C ILE A 78 -5.70 13.35 11.76
N LEU A 79 -4.72 13.32 12.67
CA LEU A 79 -4.85 13.61 14.11
C LEU A 79 -4.85 15.11 14.44
N GLY A 80 -5.03 15.97 13.44
CA GLY A 80 -5.25 17.40 13.60
C GLY A 80 -6.72 17.75 13.85
N ASN A 81 -7.46 16.97 14.63
CA ASN A 81 -8.67 17.48 15.28
C ASN A 81 -8.38 17.67 16.78
N ARG A 82 -7.83 18.85 17.10
CA ARG A 82 -8.11 19.48 18.38
C ARG A 82 -9.56 19.98 18.32
N SER A 83 -10.46 19.30 19.02
CA SER A 83 -11.62 19.84 19.73
C SER A 83 -12.30 18.71 20.49
#